data_AF-A0A7J9SR21-F1
#
_entry.id   AF-A0A7J9SR21-F1
#
_cell.length_a   1.000
_cell.length_b   1.000
_cell.length_c   1.000
_cell.angle_alpha   90.00
_cell.angle_beta   90.00
_cell.angle_gamma   90.00
#
_symmetry.space_group_name_H-M   'P 1'
#
loop_
_entity.id
_entity.type
_entity.pdbx_description
1 polymer ?
#
loop_
_entity_poly.entity_id
_entity_poly.type
_entity_poly.pdbx_seq_one_letter_code
_entity_poly.pdbx_strand_id
1 'polypeptide(L)'
;MVSLKKKKIKGHIYWYAVEMARIDGKPKQVWQKYLGTAEKIVELKEQSKELPHIKLKSFQYGKTAALLSISDELNFIDIVNKHTNK
;
A
#
# COMPACT_ATOMS: atom_id res chain seq x y z
N MET A 1 18.71 5.48 -3.62
CA MET A 1 18.01 6.77 -3.40
C MET A 1 17.47 7.25 -4.72
N VAL A 2 16.17 7.57 -4.76
CA VAL A 2 15.52 8.07 -5.97
C VAL A 2 15.74 9.57 -6.09
N SER A 3 16.11 10.04 -7.28
CA SER A 3 16.27 11.46 -7.60
C SER A 3 15.54 11.83 -8.89
N LEU A 4 15.30 13.13 -9.10
CA LEU A 4 14.67 13.65 -10.32
C LEU A 4 15.73 14.01 -11.37
N LYS A 5 15.53 13.53 -12.59
CA LYS A 5 16.37 13.82 -13.75
C LYS A 5 15.57 14.54 -14.82
N LYS A 6 16.05 15.73 -15.20
CA LYS A 6 15.53 16.52 -16.32
C LYS A 6 16.11 16.02 -17.64
N LYS A 7 15.27 15.89 -18.67
CA LYS A 7 15.67 15.52 -20.03
C LYS A 7 15.00 16.45 -21.04
N LYS A 8 15.79 17.09 -21.91
CA LYS A 8 15.27 17.90 -23.02
C LYS A 8 15.20 17.03 -24.27
N ILE A 9 14.01 16.89 -24.88
CA ILE A 9 13.79 16.09 -26.08
C ILE A 9 12.96 16.94 -27.05
N LYS A 10 13.49 17.17 -28.26
CA LYS A 10 12.83 17.98 -29.31
C LYS A 10 12.31 19.34 -28.80
N GLY A 11 13.10 20.02 -27.96
CA GLY A 11 12.72 21.31 -27.37
C GLY A 11 11.89 21.23 -26.08
N HIS A 12 11.23 20.11 -25.80
CA HIS A 12 10.39 19.93 -24.63
C HIS A 12 11.17 19.38 -23.42
N ILE A 13 10.75 19.77 -22.21
CA ILE A 13 11.34 19.32 -20.95
C ILE A 13 10.50 18.20 -20.36
N TYR A 14 11.19 17.12 -20.00
CA TYR A 14 10.62 15.93 -19.42
C TYR A 14 11.36 15.54 -18.15
N TRP A 15 10.63 14.94 -17.21
CA TRP A 15 11.15 14.51 -15.93
C TRP A 15 11.11 12.99 -15.81
N TYR A 16 12.14 12.47 -15.15
CA TYR A 16 12.29 11.05 -14.84
C TYR A 16 12.65 10.92 -13.36
N ALA A 17 12.05 9.95 -12.67
CA ALA A 17 12.57 9.47 -11.41
C ALA A 17 13.65 8.43 -11.73
N VAL A 18 14.83 8.54 -11.14
CA VAL A 18 15.95 7.64 -11.39
C VAL A 18 16.54 7.16 -10.08
N GLU A 19 17.03 5.92 -10.09
CA GLU A 19 17.82 5.40 -8.99
C GLU A 19 19.20 5.01 -9.50
N MET A 20 20.22 5.44 -8.76
CA MET A 20 21.63 5.14 -9.03
C MET A 20 22.15 4.18 -7.98
N ALA A 21 22.91 3.18 -8.40
CA ALA A 21 23.66 2.29 -7.52
C ALA A 21 25.06 2.07 -8.09
N ARG A 22 26.00 1.58 -7.28
CA ARG A 22 27.33 1.18 -7.79
C ARG A 22 27.27 -0.29 -8.21
N ILE A 23 27.67 -0.56 -9.45
CA ILE A 23 27.84 -1.91 -9.99
C ILE A 23 29.30 -2.02 -10.42
N ASP A 24 30.02 -3.01 -9.91
CA ASP A 24 31.46 -3.19 -10.11
C ASP A 24 32.26 -1.92 -9.76
N GLY A 25 31.88 -1.28 -8.66
CA GLY A 25 32.51 -0.05 -8.21
C GLY A 25 32.25 1.17 -9.11
N LYS A 26 31.37 1.12 -10.11
CA LYS A 26 31.02 2.27 -10.95
C LYS A 26 29.56 2.69 -10.74
N PRO A 27 29.24 3.99 -10.56
CA PRO A 27 27.86 4.44 -10.47
C PRO A 27 27.11 4.16 -11.79
N LYS A 28 26.03 3.40 -11.71
CA LYS A 28 25.14 3.07 -12.84
C LYS A 28 23.70 3.37 -12.47
N GLN A 29 22.91 3.77 -13.46
CA GLN A 29 21.47 3.95 -13.30
C GLN A 29 20.82 2.56 -13.31
N VAL A 30 20.25 2.15 -12.18
CA VAL A 30 19.66 0.81 -12.02
C VAL A 30 18.15 0.80 -12.26
N TRP A 31 17.50 1.96 -12.14
CA TRP A 31 16.08 2.10 -12.40
C TRP A 31 15.76 3.49 -12.93
N GLN A 32 14.72 3.57 -13.77
CA GLN A 32 14.13 4.82 -14.21
C GLN A 32 12.63 4.69 -14.45
N LYS A 33 11.90 5.76 -14.17
CA LYS A 33 10.50 5.92 -14.53
C LYS A 33 10.28 7.29 -15.15
N TYR A 34 9.64 7.31 -16.32
CA TYR A 34 9.20 8.55 -16.95
C TYR A 34 8.01 9.14 -16.17
N LEU A 35 8.10 10.42 -15.83
CA LEU A 35 7.09 11.14 -15.06
C LEU A 35 6.24 12.10 -15.91
N GLY A 36 6.68 12.43 -17.12
CA GLY A 36 6.01 13.43 -17.96
C GLY A 36 6.66 14.81 -17.90
N THR A 37 5.89 15.83 -18.26
CA THR A 37 6.27 17.23 -18.09
C THR A 37 6.00 17.69 -16.65
N ALA A 38 6.43 18.91 -16.28
CA ALA A 38 6.14 19.45 -14.96
C ALA A 38 4.62 19.62 -14.74
N GLU A 39 3.92 20.07 -15.77
CA GLU A 39 2.47 20.28 -15.78
C GLU A 39 1.75 18.93 -15.56
N LYS A 40 2.20 17.87 -16.23
CA LYS A 40 1.59 16.53 -16.07
C LYS A 40 1.77 15.98 -14.66
N ILE A 41 2.92 16.23 -14.03
CA ILE A 41 3.17 15.81 -12.64
C ILE A 41 2.22 16.51 -11.67
N VAL A 42 2.00 17.82 -11.85
CA VAL A 42 1.08 18.59 -11.02
C VAL A 42 -0.36 18.11 -11.22
N GLU A 43 -0.78 17.94 -12.47
CA GLU A 43 -2.12 17.41 -12.83
C GLU A 43 -2.38 16.06 -12.15
N LEU A 44 -1.45 15.11 -12.27
CA LEU A 44 -1.57 13.78 -11.64
C LEU A 44 -1.60 13.86 -10.11
N LYS A 45 -0.86 14.80 -9.51
CA LYS A 45 -0.87 15.02 -8.06
C LYS A 45 -2.22 15.55 -7.59
N GLU A 46 -2.82 16.49 -8.31
CA GLU A 46 -4.15 17.01 -7.98
C GLU A 46 -5.22 15.94 -8.17
N GLN A 47 -5.22 15.21 -9.28
CA GLN A 47 -6.11 14.06 -9.52
C GLN A 47 -5.97 12.99 -8.42
N SER A 48 -4.76 12.77 -7.91
CA SER A 48 -4.54 11.79 -6.84
C SER A 48 -5.24 12.12 -5.51
N LYS A 49 -5.60 13.40 -5.27
CA LYS A 49 -6.37 13.82 -4.10
C LYS A 49 -7.85 13.44 -4.21
N GLU A 50 -8.36 13.36 -5.43
CA GLU A 50 -9.75 12.99 -5.73
C GLU A 50 -9.93 11.47 -5.83
N LEU A 51 -8.84 10.72 -5.99
CA LEU A 51 -8.89 9.27 -5.93
C LEU A 51 -9.42 8.85 -4.56
N PRO A 52 -10.46 8.00 -4.48
CA PRO A 52 -10.91 7.47 -3.21
C PRO A 52 -9.73 6.71 -2.61
N HIS A 53 -9.11 7.29 -1.59
CA HIS A 53 -8.20 6.55 -0.74
C HIS A 53 -9.03 5.44 -0.11
N ILE A 54 -8.96 4.23 -0.67
CA ILE A 54 -9.59 3.06 -0.08
C ILE A 54 -8.87 2.84 1.25
N LYS A 55 -9.42 3.41 2.32
CA LYS A 55 -8.99 3.16 3.68
C LYS A 55 -9.46 1.77 4.06
N LEU A 56 -8.69 0.77 3.67
CA LEU A 56 -8.92 -0.62 4.07
C LEU A 56 -8.44 -0.79 5.51
N LYS A 57 -9.37 -1.12 6.40
CA LYS A 57 -9.03 -1.58 7.75
C LYS A 57 -9.41 -3.06 7.86
N SER A 58 -8.42 -3.91 8.09
CA SER A 58 -8.67 -5.32 8.42
C SER A 58 -8.86 -5.48 9.92
N PHE A 59 -9.76 -6.37 10.31
CA PHE A 59 -9.99 -6.76 11.69
C PHE A 59 -9.79 -8.27 11.81
N GLN A 60 -9.20 -8.73 12.92
CA GLN A 60 -8.91 -10.15 13.14
C GLN A 60 -10.08 -10.88 13.82
N TYR A 61 -11.26 -10.91 13.19
CA TYR A 61 -12.43 -11.61 13.75
C TYR A 61 -12.39 -13.13 13.57
N GLY A 62 -11.45 -13.67 12.77
CA GLY A 62 -11.38 -15.10 12.47
C GLY A 62 -11.17 -15.98 13.72
N LYS A 63 -10.31 -15.57 14.64
CA LYS A 63 -10.08 -16.31 15.90
C LYS A 63 -11.32 -16.29 16.79
N THR A 64 -11.94 -15.13 16.95
CA THR A 64 -13.17 -14.98 17.74
C THR A 64 -14.31 -15.80 17.16
N ALA A 65 -14.50 -15.76 15.84
CA ALA A 65 -15.52 -16.54 15.15
C ALA A 65 -15.28 -18.05 15.28
N ALA A 66 -14.03 -18.51 15.17
CA ALA A 66 -13.69 -19.92 15.38
C ALA A 66 -13.99 -20.39 16.81
N LEU A 67 -13.62 -19.59 17.82
CA LEU A 67 -13.92 -19.89 19.21
C LEU A 67 -15.43 -19.91 19.49
N LEU A 68 -16.18 -18.99 18.90
CA LEU A 68 -17.64 -18.96 19.02
C LEU A 68 -18.27 -20.21 18.39
N SER A 69 -17.83 -20.58 17.18
CA SER A 69 -18.31 -21.79 16.50
C SER A 69 -18.05 -23.06 17.31
N ILE A 70 -16.87 -23.19 17.92
CA ILE A 70 -16.54 -24.33 18.78
C ILE A 70 -17.39 -24.30 20.06
N SER A 71 -17.60 -23.12 20.65
CA SER A 71 -18.47 -22.94 21.82
C SER A 71 -19.89 -23.39 21.52
N ASP A 72 -20.43 -23.06 20.35
CA ASP A 72 -21.77 -23.45 19.92
C ASP A 72 -21.86 -24.97 19.68
N GLU A 73 -20.87 -25.56 19.01
CA GLU A 73 -20.80 -27.02 18.78
C GLU A 73 -20.76 -27.82 20.09
N LEU A 74 -20.03 -27.32 21.09
CA LEU A 74 -19.94 -27.96 22.41
C LEU A 74 -21.13 -27.66 23.31
N ASN A 75 -22.09 -26.87 22.84
CA ASN A 75 -23.17 -26.28 23.63
C ASN A 75 -22.68 -25.68 24.96
N PHE A 76 -21.51 -25.04 24.91
CA PHE A 76 -20.75 -24.66 26.10
C PHE A 76 -21.52 -23.67 26.98
N ILE A 77 -22.20 -22.70 26.35
CA ILE A 77 -22.96 -21.65 27.05
C ILE A 77 -24.09 -22.26 27.88
N ASP A 78 -24.89 -23.15 27.30
CA ASP A 78 -25.99 -23.81 28.01
C ASP A 78 -25.49 -24.68 29.16
N ILE A 79 -24.39 -25.40 28.97
CA ILE A 79 -23.80 -26.24 30.02
C ILE A 79 -23.36 -25.39 31.20
N VAL A 80 -22.66 -24.27 30.93
CA VAL A 80 -22.24 -23.33 31.98
C VAL A 80 -23.47 -22.78 32.68
N ASN A 81 -24.41 -22.19 31.95
CA ASN A 81 -25.63 -21.57 32.49
C ASN A 81 -26.47 -22.55 33.32
N LYS A 82 -26.46 -23.84 32.99
CA LYS A 82 -27.15 -24.88 33.76
C LYS A 82 -26.53 -25.14 35.14
N HIS A 83 -25.22 -24.90 35.29
CA HIS A 83 -24.46 -25.24 36.51
C HIS A 83 -23.93 -24.01 37.27
N THR A 84 -24.20 -22.80 36.77
CA THR A 84 -23.89 -21.54 37.45
C THR A 84 -25.16 -20.72 37.62
N ASN A 85 -25.21 -19.95 38.71
CA ASN A 85 -26.33 -19.09 39.09
C ASN A 85 -26.05 -17.62 38.74
N LYS A 86 -24.93 -17.37 38.04
CA LYS A 86 -24.49 -16.06 37.58
C LYS A 86 -24.86 -15.86 36.12
#